data_AF-A0A512U6B6-F1
#
_entry.id   AF-A0A512U6B6-F1
#
_cell.length_a   1.000
_cell.length_b   1.000
_cell.length_c   1.000
_cell.angle_alpha   90.00
_cell.angle_beta   90.00
_cell.angle_gamma   90.00
#
_symmetry.space_group_name_H-M   'P 1'
#
loop_
_entity.id
_entity.type
_entity.pdbx_description
1 polymer ?
#
loop_
_entity_poly.entity_id
_entity_poly.type
_entity_poly.pdbx_seq_one_letter_code
_entity_poly.pdbx_strand_id
1 'polypeptide(L)'
;MSFFFRKYNHFAKTRPLATNIATTGFLFGAGDFLAQQLELRQKTIATATPTEPATTAVTPPASAAITTPAYDIPRTMRAVTYGALVFGPLAGKWFGYLAKVSVGTSTAANAVVRMALDQFVFAPFVGIPLYFSCMTAMEGPADVGEAISKKLHHAWWDTAKANWVVWPAVQLANFGLVPAQFRLLTVNVVSIGWNCYLSMENSEK
;
A
#
# COMPACT_ATOMS: atom_id res chain seq x y z
N MET A 1 -6.37 28.50 11.39
CA MET A 1 -5.63 27.47 10.62
C MET A 1 -4.50 26.94 11.48
N SER A 2 -4.48 25.65 11.80
CA SER A 2 -3.52 25.08 12.78
C SER A 2 -2.07 25.18 12.28
N PHE A 3 -1.13 25.43 13.19
CA PHE A 3 0.29 25.64 12.91
C PHE A 3 0.92 24.51 12.07
N PHE A 4 0.54 23.26 12.37
CA PHE A 4 0.99 22.06 11.67
C PHE A 4 0.60 22.06 10.18
N PHE A 5 -0.66 22.39 9.87
CA PHE A 5 -1.15 22.46 8.50
C PHE A 5 -0.43 23.53 7.67
N ARG A 6 -0.11 24.66 8.30
CA ARG A 6 0.60 25.76 7.63
C ARG A 6 2.05 25.38 7.31
N LYS A 7 2.73 24.70 8.24
CA LYS A 7 4.09 24.18 8.02
C LYS A 7 4.11 23.09 6.95
N TYR A 8 3.21 22.12 7.01
CA TYR A 8 3.11 21.06 6.00
C TYR A 8 2.87 21.65 4.59
N ASN A 9 1.91 22.56 4.44
CA ASN A 9 1.66 23.24 3.16
C ASN A 9 2.83 24.11 2.69
N HIS A 10 3.60 24.69 3.61
CA HIS A 10 4.82 25.42 3.27
C HIS A 10 5.89 24.47 2.71
N PHE A 11 6.19 23.39 3.43
CA PHE A 11 7.17 22.38 3.00
C PHE A 11 6.76 21.68 1.70
N ALA A 12 5.48 21.38 1.52
CA ALA A 12 4.96 20.80 0.27
C ALA A 12 5.18 21.73 -0.94
N LYS A 13 5.19 23.05 -0.74
CA LYS A 13 5.44 24.03 -1.80
C LYS A 13 6.92 24.33 -2.02
N THR A 14 7.72 24.38 -0.96
CA THR A 14 9.14 24.73 -1.05
C THR A 14 10.05 23.54 -1.34
N ARG A 15 9.66 22.34 -0.87
CA ARG A 15 10.40 21.08 -1.01
C ARG A 15 9.42 19.93 -1.31
N PRO A 16 8.75 19.96 -2.48
CA PRO A 16 7.73 18.98 -2.84
C PRO A 16 8.27 17.55 -2.86
N LEU A 17 9.49 17.35 -3.36
CA LEU A 17 10.10 16.02 -3.47
C LEU A 17 10.43 15.43 -2.10
N ALA A 18 11.04 16.20 -1.20
CA ALA A 18 11.37 15.72 0.15
C ALA A 18 10.10 15.40 0.96
N THR A 19 9.07 16.24 0.83
CA THR A 19 7.78 16.01 1.51
C THR A 19 7.11 14.74 1.00
N ASN A 20 7.12 14.52 -0.32
CA ASN A 20 6.58 13.30 -0.92
C ASN A 20 7.33 12.07 -0.42
N ILE A 21 8.66 12.05 -0.50
CA ILE A 21 9.51 10.93 -0.03
C ILE A 21 9.20 10.57 1.44
N ALA A 22 9.16 11.57 2.32
CA ALA A 22 8.89 11.35 3.74
C ALA A 22 7.47 10.82 3.97
N THR A 23 6.47 11.40 3.29
CA THR A 23 5.07 11.00 3.43
C THR A 23 4.86 9.59 2.91
N THR A 24 5.34 9.26 1.71
CA THR A 24 5.15 7.93 1.11
C THR A 24 5.92 6.87 1.89
N GLY A 25 7.14 7.15 2.34
CA GLY A 25 7.89 6.24 3.22
C GLY A 25 7.11 5.90 4.49
N PHE A 26 6.54 6.91 5.16
CA PHE A 26 5.69 6.71 6.33
C PHE A 26 4.43 5.90 6.02
N LEU A 27 3.71 6.24 4.94
CA LEU A 27 2.46 5.56 4.58
C LEU A 27 2.66 4.08 4.24
N PHE A 28 3.73 3.74 3.53
CA PHE A 28 4.05 2.34 3.23
C PHE A 28 4.50 1.58 4.48
N GLY A 29 5.34 2.20 5.33
CA GLY A 29 5.75 1.58 6.60
C GLY A 29 4.58 1.34 7.56
N ALA A 30 3.68 2.32 7.70
CA ALA A 30 2.49 2.19 8.54
C ALA A 30 1.52 1.12 8.01
N GLY A 31 1.34 1.05 6.69
CA GLY A 31 0.53 0.01 6.05
C GLY A 31 1.09 -1.38 6.29
N ASP A 32 2.40 -1.57 6.11
CA ASP A 32 3.06 -2.85 6.35
C ASP A 32 3.03 -3.25 7.83
N PHE A 33 3.26 -2.30 8.74
CA PHE A 33 3.11 -2.53 10.18
C PHE A 33 1.70 -3.06 10.50
N LEU A 34 0.67 -2.44 9.94
CA LEU A 34 -0.72 -2.86 10.15
C LEU A 34 -0.99 -4.25 9.57
N ALA A 35 -0.48 -4.55 8.37
CA ALA A 35 -0.59 -5.87 7.74
C ALA A 35 -0.01 -6.96 8.64
N GLN A 36 1.20 -6.77 9.14
CA GLN A 36 1.83 -7.73 10.04
C GLN A 36 1.04 -7.88 11.34
N GLN A 37 0.54 -6.80 11.95
CA GLN A 37 -0.30 -6.91 13.14
C GLN A 37 -1.55 -7.76 12.89
N LEU A 38 -2.21 -7.61 11.73
CA LEU A 38 -3.37 -8.42 11.36
C LEU A 38 -2.99 -9.91 11.14
N GLU A 39 -1.89 -10.19 10.44
CA GLU A 39 -1.38 -11.54 10.23
C GLU A 39 -1.03 -12.24 11.55
N LEU A 40 -0.37 -11.52 12.47
CA LEU A 40 -0.02 -12.02 13.81
C LEU A 40 -1.28 -12.35 14.63
N ARG A 41 -2.30 -11.49 14.56
CA ARG A 41 -3.59 -11.71 15.22
C ARG A 41 -4.32 -12.92 14.64
N GLN A 42 -4.38 -13.05 13.32
CA GLN A 42 -5.00 -14.18 12.64
C GLN A 42 -4.32 -15.51 13.03
N LYS A 43 -2.98 -15.57 13.00
CA LYS A 43 -2.22 -16.75 13.43
C LYS A 43 -2.46 -17.12 14.89
N THR A 44 -2.55 -16.12 15.77
CA THR A 44 -2.85 -16.33 17.21
C THR A 44 -4.26 -16.91 17.41
N ILE A 45 -5.27 -16.35 16.73
CA ILE A 45 -6.67 -16.82 16.82
C ILE A 45 -6.82 -18.24 16.25
N ALA A 46 -6.17 -18.53 15.12
CA ALA A 46 -6.19 -19.86 14.51
C ALA A 46 -5.58 -20.93 15.44
N THR A 47 -4.50 -20.60 16.15
CA THR A 47 -3.86 -21.51 17.12
C THR A 47 -4.70 -21.68 18.40
N ALA A 48 -5.50 -20.67 18.76
CA ALA A 48 -6.34 -20.68 19.95
C ALA A 48 -7.69 -21.38 19.76
N THR A 49 -8.09 -21.71 18.53
CA THR A 49 -9.35 -22.40 18.22
C THR A 49 -9.04 -23.89 18.00
N PRO A 50 -9.31 -24.79 18.97
CA PRO A 50 -9.03 -26.22 18.80
C PRO A 50 -10.13 -26.80 17.91
N THR A 51 -9.81 -27.07 16.65
CA THR A 51 -10.65 -27.88 15.77
C THR A 51 -10.34 -29.36 16.05
N GLU A 52 -10.86 -29.92 17.14
CA GLU A 52 -11.21 -31.35 17.26
C GLU A 52 -11.98 -31.62 18.57
N PRO A 53 -13.06 -32.42 18.57
CA PRO A 53 -13.70 -32.85 19.80
C PRO A 53 -12.77 -33.81 20.55
N ALA A 54 -12.61 -33.53 21.84
CA ALA A 54 -11.78 -34.29 22.78
C ALA A 54 -11.97 -35.80 22.63
N THR A 55 -10.97 -36.51 22.09
CA THR A 55 -10.80 -37.93 22.39
C THR A 55 -9.32 -38.27 22.57
N THR A 56 -9.05 -38.86 23.73
CA THR A 56 -7.82 -39.53 24.16
C THR A 56 -6.58 -38.68 24.45
N ALA A 57 -6.42 -38.41 25.75
CA ALA A 57 -5.19 -38.01 26.41
C ALA A 57 -4.04 -38.99 26.10
N VAL A 58 -2.96 -38.48 25.51
CA VAL A 58 -1.61 -39.05 25.62
C VAL A 58 -0.64 -37.89 25.82
N THR A 59 0.02 -37.92 26.98
CA THR A 59 1.29 -37.29 27.40
C THR A 59 1.78 -36.03 26.66
N PRO A 60 1.99 -34.88 27.35
CA PRO A 60 2.59 -33.71 26.70
C PRO A 60 4.08 -33.98 26.39
N PRO A 61 4.55 -33.86 25.14
CA PRO A 61 5.98 -33.80 24.89
C PRO A 61 6.53 -32.48 25.42
N ALA A 62 7.61 -32.56 26.18
CA ALA A 62 8.38 -31.41 26.63
C ALA A 62 8.83 -30.58 25.41
N SER A 63 8.62 -29.26 25.49
CA SER A 63 9.20 -28.23 24.60
C SER A 63 8.75 -28.24 23.13
N ALA A 64 7.44 -28.17 22.88
CA ALA A 64 6.99 -27.43 21.70
C ALA A 64 7.24 -25.94 21.98
N ALA A 65 8.40 -25.43 21.58
CA ALA A 65 8.66 -24.00 21.59
C ALA A 65 7.52 -23.34 20.80
N ILE A 66 6.64 -22.60 21.50
CA ILE A 66 5.68 -21.73 20.84
C ILE A 66 6.54 -20.69 20.14
N THR A 67 6.86 -20.92 18.87
CA THR A 67 7.43 -19.88 18.02
C THR A 67 6.30 -18.87 17.82
N THR A 68 6.17 -17.95 18.78
CA THR A 68 5.27 -16.81 18.63
C THR A 68 5.63 -16.14 17.32
N PRO A 69 4.68 -15.98 16.38
CA PRO A 69 5.00 -15.35 15.13
C PRO A 69 5.54 -13.94 15.44
N ALA A 70 6.78 -13.71 15.02
CA ALA A 70 7.52 -12.49 15.35
C ALA A 70 7.27 -11.43 14.27
N TYR A 71 7.37 -10.17 14.66
CA TYR A 71 7.30 -9.04 13.75
C TYR A 71 8.54 -9.00 12.84
N ASP A 72 8.32 -8.89 11.53
CA ASP A 72 9.35 -8.84 10.48
C ASP A 72 9.74 -7.37 10.19
N ILE A 73 10.74 -6.90 10.93
CA ILE A 73 11.32 -5.56 10.74
C ILE A 73 11.89 -5.39 9.31
N PRO A 74 12.65 -6.35 8.74
CA PRO A 74 13.12 -6.26 7.36
C PRO A 74 12.00 -5.98 6.35
N ARG A 75 10.84 -6.63 6.47
CA ARG A 75 9.67 -6.40 5.59
C ARG A 75 9.17 -4.96 5.67
N THR A 76 9.05 -4.41 6.87
CA THR A 76 8.64 -3.00 7.02
C THR A 76 9.69 -2.04 6.49
N MET A 77 10.97 -2.34 6.67
CA MET A 77 12.04 -1.51 6.10
C MET A 77 12.04 -1.54 4.58
N ARG A 78 11.74 -2.69 3.94
CA ARG A 78 11.50 -2.77 2.48
C ARG A 78 10.33 -1.88 2.05
N ALA A 79 9.21 -1.92 2.76
CA ALA A 79 8.05 -1.09 2.45
C ALA A 79 8.37 0.41 2.58
N VAL A 80 9.04 0.83 3.66
CA VAL A 80 9.50 2.21 3.85
C VAL A 80 10.45 2.63 2.73
N THR A 81 11.38 1.75 2.35
CA THR A 81 12.38 2.01 1.30
C THR A 81 11.73 2.15 -0.06
N TYR A 82 10.81 1.26 -0.41
CA TYR A 82 9.99 1.35 -1.62
C TYR A 82 9.19 2.66 -1.64
N GLY A 83 8.46 2.95 -0.56
CA GLY A 83 7.64 4.15 -0.44
C GLY A 83 8.49 5.42 -0.60
N ALA A 84 9.60 5.51 0.12
CA ALA A 84 10.45 6.70 0.14
C ALA A 84 11.26 6.87 -1.16
N LEU A 85 11.95 5.83 -1.62
CA LEU A 85 12.97 5.96 -2.67
C LEU A 85 12.48 5.61 -4.07
N VAL A 86 11.46 4.75 -4.17
CA VAL A 86 10.91 4.30 -5.46
C VAL A 86 9.62 5.05 -5.78
N PHE A 87 8.59 4.85 -4.96
CA PHE A 87 7.26 5.38 -5.21
C PHE A 87 7.19 6.91 -5.05
N GLY A 88 7.81 7.49 -4.02
CA GLY A 88 7.78 8.93 -3.75
C GLY A 88 8.23 9.79 -4.94
N PRO A 89 9.45 9.57 -5.49
CA PRO A 89 9.93 10.30 -6.66
C PRO A 89 9.11 10.01 -7.92
N LEU A 90 8.71 8.76 -8.13
CA LEU A 90 7.90 8.35 -9.28
C LEU A 90 6.52 9.03 -9.27
N ALA A 91 5.83 9.01 -8.14
CA ALA A 91 4.54 9.66 -7.94
C ALA A 91 4.65 11.17 -8.20
N GLY A 92 5.71 11.82 -7.70
CA GLY A 92 5.96 13.24 -7.98
C GLY A 92 6.09 13.53 -9.48
N LYS A 93 6.85 12.71 -10.22
CA LYS A 93 7.00 12.84 -11.68
C LYS A 93 5.69 12.56 -12.41
N TRP A 94 4.96 11.51 -12.01
CA TRP A 94 3.69 11.11 -12.62
C TRP A 94 2.60 12.18 -12.45
N PHE A 95 2.41 12.69 -11.24
CA PHE A 95 1.46 13.78 -11.00
C PHE A 95 1.86 15.07 -11.72
N GLY A 96 3.16 15.34 -11.86
CA GLY A 96 3.68 16.43 -12.69
C GLY A 96 3.36 16.24 -14.18
N TYR A 97 3.39 15.01 -14.69
CA TYR A 97 2.96 14.67 -16.05
C TYR A 97 1.44 14.84 -16.20
N LEU A 98 0.64 14.27 -15.30
CA LEU A 98 -0.82 14.40 -15.32
C LEU A 98 -1.28 15.86 -15.28
N ALA A 99 -0.58 16.72 -14.53
CA ALA A 99 -0.88 18.15 -14.46
C ALA A 99 -0.76 18.87 -15.83
N LYS A 100 0.05 18.33 -16.76
CA LYS A 100 0.23 18.85 -18.13
C LYS A 100 -0.80 18.30 -19.12
N VAL A 101 -1.46 17.18 -18.80
CA VAL A 101 -2.51 16.62 -19.66
C VAL A 101 -3.74 17.51 -19.56
N SER A 102 -4.18 18.05 -20.70
CA SER A 102 -5.37 18.91 -20.81
C SER A 102 -6.12 18.58 -22.10
N VAL A 103 -7.43 18.37 -22.00
CA VAL A 103 -8.35 18.18 -23.12
C VAL A 103 -9.29 19.39 -23.13
N GLY A 104 -8.78 20.49 -23.72
CA GLY A 104 -9.49 21.77 -23.78
C GLY A 104 -9.45 22.57 -22.48
N THR A 105 -10.44 23.45 -22.31
CA THR A 105 -10.51 24.42 -21.20
C THR A 105 -11.34 23.94 -20.01
N SER A 106 -12.07 22.83 -20.14
CA SER A 106 -12.95 22.32 -19.08
C SER A 106 -12.15 21.67 -17.96
N THR A 107 -12.26 22.24 -16.75
CA THR A 107 -11.61 21.69 -15.55
C THR A 107 -12.13 20.29 -15.19
N ALA A 108 -13.43 20.05 -15.39
CA ALA A 108 -14.04 18.75 -15.12
C ALA A 108 -13.58 17.68 -16.12
N ALA A 109 -13.53 18.01 -17.42
CA ALA A 109 -13.04 17.08 -18.43
C ALA A 109 -11.56 16.70 -18.19
N ASN A 110 -10.73 17.70 -17.85
CA ASN A 110 -9.33 17.47 -17.48
C ASN A 110 -9.19 16.55 -16.27
N ALA A 111 -10.03 16.73 -15.24
CA ALA A 111 -10.02 15.87 -14.06
C ALA A 111 -10.38 14.41 -14.40
N VAL A 112 -11.41 14.20 -15.24
CA VAL A 112 -11.84 12.86 -15.68
C VAL A 112 -10.74 12.18 -16.48
N VAL A 113 -10.12 12.88 -17.44
CA VAL A 113 -9.04 12.30 -18.27
C VAL A 113 -7.82 11.95 -17.43
N ARG A 114 -7.42 12.82 -16.50
CA ARG A 114 -6.29 12.54 -15.59
C ARG A 114 -6.58 11.35 -14.68
N MET A 115 -7.80 11.25 -14.15
CA MET A 115 -8.25 10.10 -13.36
C MET A 115 -8.22 8.82 -14.21
N ALA A 116 -8.73 8.86 -15.44
CA ALA A 116 -8.73 7.70 -16.32
C ALA A 116 -7.31 7.23 -16.64
N LEU A 117 -6.38 8.14 -16.94
CA LEU A 117 -4.97 7.80 -17.15
C LEU A 117 -4.34 7.18 -15.89
N ASP A 118 -4.63 7.73 -14.72
CA ASP A 118 -4.12 7.18 -13.47
C ASP A 118 -4.63 5.76 -13.21
N GLN A 119 -5.94 5.54 -13.36
CA GLN A 119 -6.60 4.29 -13.01
C GLN A 119 -6.44 3.18 -14.06
N PHE A 120 -6.36 3.53 -15.35
CA PHE A 120 -6.30 2.54 -16.44
C PHE A 120 -4.91 2.42 -17.07
N VAL A 121 -4.00 3.36 -16.83
CA VAL A 121 -2.62 3.27 -17.33
C VAL A 121 -1.65 3.07 -16.18
N PHE A 122 -1.58 4.03 -15.26
CA PHE A 122 -0.54 3.99 -14.23
C PHE A 122 -0.76 2.86 -13.24
N ALA A 123 -1.93 2.76 -12.61
CA ALA A 123 -2.18 1.74 -11.59
C ALA A 123 -1.92 0.30 -12.09
N PRO A 124 -2.55 -0.18 -13.18
CA PRO A 124 -2.37 -1.57 -13.63
C PRO A 124 -1.02 -1.83 -14.31
N PHE A 125 -0.44 -0.88 -15.05
CA PHE A 125 0.76 -1.18 -15.85
C PHE A 125 2.08 -0.68 -15.23
N VAL A 126 2.01 0.23 -14.26
CA VAL A 126 3.20 0.81 -13.62
C VAL A 126 3.16 0.59 -12.11
N GLY A 127 2.16 1.11 -11.41
CA GLY A 127 2.10 1.12 -9.94
C GLY A 127 2.11 -0.28 -9.34
N ILE A 128 1.11 -1.10 -9.68
CA ILE A 128 0.95 -2.46 -9.15
C ILE A 128 2.15 -3.35 -9.54
N PRO A 129 2.56 -3.43 -10.83
CA PRO A 129 3.69 -4.26 -11.21
C PRO A 129 4.99 -3.82 -10.53
N LEU A 130 5.25 -2.52 -10.44
CA LEU A 130 6.45 -1.99 -9.82
C LEU A 130 6.49 -2.30 -8.32
N TYR A 131 5.36 -2.20 -7.62
CA TYR A 131 5.28 -2.57 -6.21
C TYR A 131 5.69 -4.03 -6.00
N PHE A 132 5.00 -4.98 -6.64
CA PHE A 132 5.30 -6.40 -6.47
C PHE A 132 6.72 -6.75 -6.94
N SER A 133 7.17 -6.15 -8.04
CA SER A 133 8.53 -6.39 -8.55
C SER A 133 9.60 -5.93 -7.57
N CYS A 134 9.49 -4.70 -7.05
CA CYS A 134 10.47 -4.17 -6.10
C CYS A 134 10.43 -4.92 -4.77
N MET A 135 9.23 -5.21 -4.24
CA MET A 135 9.10 -5.92 -2.97
C MET A 135 9.68 -7.34 -3.07
N THR A 136 9.33 -8.09 -4.11
CA THR A 136 9.87 -9.44 -4.37
C THR A 136 11.38 -9.41 -4.61
N ALA A 137 11.90 -8.44 -5.37
CA ALA A 137 13.33 -8.32 -5.58
C ALA A 137 14.10 -8.07 -4.28
N MET A 138 13.56 -7.24 -3.39
CA MET A 138 14.17 -6.96 -2.09
C MET A 138 14.04 -8.12 -1.08
N GLU A 139 13.16 -9.09 -1.32
CA GLU A 139 13.12 -10.34 -0.54
C GLU A 139 14.31 -11.27 -0.84
N GLY A 140 14.98 -11.07 -1.98
CA GLY A 140 16.17 -11.80 -2.37
C GLY A 140 15.96 -13.29 -2.69
N PRO A 141 14.97 -13.68 -3.51
CA PRO A 141 14.83 -15.06 -3.96
C PRO A 141 15.99 -15.49 -4.88
N ALA A 142 16.21 -16.80 -5.00
CA ALA A 142 17.28 -17.36 -5.84
C ALA A 142 17.11 -17.02 -7.33
N ASP A 143 15.88 -17.07 -7.83
CA ASP A 143 15.50 -16.56 -9.15
C ASP A 143 14.50 -15.40 -8.98
N VAL A 144 15.01 -14.17 -9.12
CA VAL A 144 14.20 -12.96 -8.99
C VAL A 144 13.20 -12.82 -10.14
N GLY A 145 13.56 -13.23 -11.36
CA GLY A 145 12.71 -13.09 -12.53
C GLY A 145 11.48 -13.99 -12.46
N GLU A 146 11.71 -15.26 -12.11
CA GLU A 146 10.64 -16.24 -11.91
C GLU A 146 9.73 -15.85 -10.74
N ALA A 147 10.31 -15.44 -9.61
CA ALA A 147 9.55 -15.03 -8.44
C ALA A 147 8.63 -13.83 -8.75
N ILE A 148 9.14 -12.80 -9.44
CA ILE A 148 8.34 -11.64 -9.86
C ILE A 148 7.24 -12.06 -10.83
N SER A 149 7.56 -12.88 -11.83
CA SER A 149 6.59 -13.35 -12.81
C SER A 149 5.45 -14.11 -12.14
N LYS A 150 5.77 -15.07 -11.27
CA LYS A 150 4.79 -15.80 -10.49
C LYS A 150 3.95 -14.84 -9.66
N LYS A 151 4.57 -13.89 -8.96
CA LYS A 151 3.88 -12.94 -8.10
C LYS A 151 2.86 -12.11 -8.87
N LEU A 152 3.27 -11.55 -10.02
CA LEU A 152 2.39 -10.76 -10.87
C LEU A 152 1.25 -11.60 -11.44
N HIS A 153 1.53 -12.83 -11.89
CA HIS A 153 0.48 -13.70 -12.43
C HIS A 153 -0.66 -13.98 -11.43
N HIS A 154 -0.34 -14.06 -10.14
CA HIS A 154 -1.33 -14.36 -9.10
C HIS A 154 -2.01 -13.08 -8.59
N ALA A 155 -1.21 -12.09 -8.17
CA ALA A 155 -1.73 -10.94 -7.44
C ALA A 155 -2.23 -9.79 -8.33
N TRP A 156 -1.76 -9.70 -9.59
CA TRP A 156 -1.99 -8.50 -10.41
C TRP A 156 -3.46 -8.23 -10.65
N TRP A 157 -4.23 -9.24 -11.07
CA TRP A 157 -5.63 -9.04 -11.44
C TRP A 157 -6.51 -8.73 -10.23
N ASP A 158 -6.30 -9.44 -9.13
CA ASP A 158 -7.05 -9.22 -7.90
C ASP A 158 -6.74 -7.84 -7.31
N THR A 159 -5.46 -7.44 -7.32
CA THR A 159 -5.05 -6.08 -6.92
C THR A 159 -5.64 -5.02 -7.84
N ALA A 160 -5.65 -5.23 -9.17
CA ALA A 160 -6.21 -4.28 -10.12
C ALA A 160 -7.72 -4.08 -9.93
N LYS A 161 -8.47 -5.17 -9.76
CA LYS A 161 -9.90 -5.12 -9.44
C LYS A 161 -10.15 -4.39 -8.13
N ALA A 162 -9.41 -4.72 -7.07
CA ALA A 162 -9.51 -4.03 -5.79
C ALA A 162 -9.25 -2.53 -5.94
N ASN A 163 -8.22 -2.15 -6.70
CA ASN A 163 -7.89 -0.76 -7.00
C ASN A 163 -9.06 -0.02 -7.68
N TRP A 164 -9.67 -0.62 -8.71
CA TRP A 164 -10.80 -0.04 -9.45
C TRP A 164 -12.10 0.04 -8.65
N VAL A 165 -12.23 -0.69 -7.55
CA VAL A 165 -13.38 -0.57 -6.65
C VAL A 165 -13.10 0.47 -5.56
N VAL A 166 -11.96 0.34 -4.88
CA VAL A 166 -11.62 1.16 -3.71
C VAL A 166 -11.41 2.62 -4.10
N TRP A 167 -10.56 2.90 -5.07
CA TRP A 167 -10.15 4.28 -5.34
C TRP A 167 -11.25 5.14 -5.95
N PRO A 168 -12.03 4.67 -6.94
CA PRO A 168 -13.18 5.45 -7.44
C PRO A 168 -14.22 5.74 -6.35
N ALA A 169 -14.54 4.77 -5.48
CA ALA A 169 -15.47 4.97 -4.38
C ALA A 169 -14.94 5.99 -3.37
N VAL A 170 -13.66 5.85 -2.98
CA VAL A 170 -12.98 6.78 -2.07
C VAL A 170 -12.93 8.18 -2.67
N GLN A 171 -12.59 8.32 -3.94
CA GLN A 171 -12.50 9.62 -4.60
C GLN A 171 -13.88 10.28 -4.71
N LEU A 172 -14.93 9.53 -5.03
CA LEU A 172 -16.30 10.06 -5.08
C LEU A 172 -16.74 10.58 -3.71
N ALA A 173 -16.53 9.79 -2.65
CA ALA A 173 -16.82 10.21 -1.27
C ALA A 173 -15.96 11.40 -0.85
N ASN A 174 -14.68 11.41 -1.21
CA ASN A 174 -13.74 12.47 -0.87
C ASN A 174 -14.10 13.82 -1.53
N PHE A 175 -14.58 13.80 -2.78
CA PHE A 175 -15.02 15.03 -3.44
C PHE A 175 -16.43 15.46 -3.03
N GLY A 176 -17.33 14.51 -2.77
CA GLY A 176 -18.74 14.78 -2.44
C GLY A 176 -18.99 15.16 -0.97
N LEU A 177 -18.28 14.54 -0.02
CA LEU A 177 -18.56 14.66 1.41
C LEU A 177 -17.46 15.41 2.19
N VAL A 178 -16.21 15.31 1.74
CA VAL A 178 -15.06 15.82 2.51
C VAL A 178 -14.72 17.27 2.10
N PRO A 179 -14.65 18.20 3.08
CA PRO A 179 -14.19 19.58 2.83
C PRO A 179 -12.80 19.62 2.20
N ALA A 180 -12.57 20.56 1.29
CA ALA A 180 -11.35 20.62 0.47
C ALA A 180 -10.03 20.54 1.27
N GLN A 181 -9.98 21.13 2.47
CA GLN A 181 -8.82 21.12 3.35
C GLN A 181 -8.48 19.75 3.95
N PHE A 182 -9.45 18.82 4.03
CA PHE A 182 -9.26 17.50 4.62
C PHE A 182 -9.08 16.39 3.57
N ARG A 183 -9.31 16.69 2.28
CA ARG A 183 -9.27 15.68 1.21
C ARG A 183 -7.95 14.92 1.12
N LEU A 184 -6.83 15.62 1.32
CA LEU A 184 -5.50 15.01 1.33
C LEU A 184 -5.32 14.10 2.55
N LEU A 185 -5.83 14.51 3.71
CA LEU A 185 -5.75 13.70 4.93
C LEU A 185 -6.56 12.41 4.78
N THR A 186 -7.78 12.49 4.23
CA THR A 186 -8.62 11.32 3.95
C THR A 186 -7.91 10.32 3.03
N VAL A 187 -7.32 10.81 1.93
CA VAL A 187 -6.55 9.95 1.01
C VAL A 187 -5.39 9.29 1.73
N ASN A 188 -4.61 10.03 2.51
CA ASN A 188 -3.48 9.47 3.26
C ASN A 188 -3.91 8.40 4.26
N VAL A 189 -5.06 8.56 4.94
CA VAL A 189 -5.59 7.54 5.86
C VAL A 189 -6.00 6.28 5.10
N VAL A 190 -6.72 6.42 3.98
CA VAL A 190 -7.09 5.28 3.13
C VAL A 190 -5.85 4.60 2.54
N SER A 191 -4.81 5.36 2.19
CA SER A 191 -3.54 4.82 1.69
C SER A 191 -2.87 3.88 2.67
N ILE A 192 -2.99 4.10 4.00
CA ILE A 192 -2.46 3.13 4.99
C ILE A 192 -3.17 1.78 4.83
N GLY A 193 -4.50 1.79 4.70
CA GLY A 193 -5.29 0.59 4.46
C GLY A 193 -4.96 -0.08 3.13
N TRP A 194 -4.79 0.70 2.07
CA TRP A 194 -4.37 0.19 0.76
C TRP A 194 -2.98 -0.45 0.80
N ASN A 195 -2.01 0.19 1.45
CA ASN A 195 -0.66 -0.35 1.60
C ASN A 195 -0.63 -1.59 2.51
N CYS A 196 -1.53 -1.66 3.50
CA CYS A 196 -1.76 -2.86 4.28
C CYS A 196 -2.24 -4.01 3.40
N TYR A 197 -3.26 -3.78 2.57
CA TYR A 197 -3.75 -4.76 1.59
C TYR A 197 -2.62 -5.24 0.65
N LEU A 198 -1.90 -4.30 0.03
CA LEU A 198 -0.77 -4.62 -0.85
C LEU A 198 0.32 -5.42 -0.15
N SER A 199 0.60 -5.12 1.13
CA SER A 199 1.59 -5.88 1.89
C SER A 199 1.12 -7.31 2.18
N MET A 200 -0.15 -7.49 2.57
CA MET A 200 -0.74 -8.82 2.78
C MET A 200 -0.71 -9.64 1.49
N GLU A 201 -1.18 -9.08 0.39
CA GLU A 201 -1.13 -9.71 -0.93
C GLU A 201 0.32 -10.03 -1.33
N ASN A 202 1.29 -9.17 -0.99
CA ASN A 202 2.71 -9.45 -1.23
C ASN A 202 3.26 -10.60 -0.37
N SER A 203 2.67 -10.88 0.79
CA SER A 203 3.11 -11.98 1.65
C SER A 203 2.55 -13.36 1.27
N GLU A 204 1.45 -13.40 0.52
CA GLU A 204 0.84 -14.64 0.04
C GLU A 204 1.69 -15.27 -1.08
N LYS A 205 2.06 -16.55 -0.93
CA LYS A 205 3.09 -17.22 -1.77
C LYS A 205 2.55 -17.89 -3.02
#